data_AF-A0A5C7LHS4-F1
#
_entry.id   AF-A0A5C7LHS4-F1
#
_cell.length_a   1.000
_cell.length_b   1.000
_cell.length_c   1.000
_cell.angle_alpha   90.00
_cell.angle_beta   90.00
_cell.angle_gamma   90.00
#
_symmetry.space_group_name_H-M   'P 1'
#
loop_
_entity.id
_entity.type
_entity.pdbx_description
1 polymer ?
#
loop_
_entity_poly.entity_id
_entity_poly.type
_entity_poly.pdbx_seq_one_letter_code
_entity_poly.pdbx_strand_id
1 'polypeptide(L)'
;MTTDNNNIPETEKASFLTDESEKEEGVSYVVPNYIETKLTKASKQKCRGIVRTINDFGISQREKLFLIYLLSLELEHRDSMLKISKTIGECQASIEAPKVIVSEDQPQQKKQILLG
;
A
#
# COMPACT_ATOMS: atom_id res chain seq x y z
N MET A 1 7.76 17.30 36.46
CA MET A 1 8.80 16.97 35.47
C MET A 1 8.19 15.97 34.50
N THR A 2 8.10 16.40 33.23
CA THR A 2 7.94 15.62 31.99
C THR A 2 6.93 14.46 31.98
N THR A 3 5.76 14.75 31.42
CA THR A 3 5.04 13.85 30.51
C THR A 3 5.97 13.39 29.39
N ASP A 4 5.80 12.15 28.91
CA ASP A 4 5.93 11.74 27.49
C ASP A 4 5.87 10.21 27.42
N ASN A 5 4.67 9.64 27.46
CA ASN A 5 4.46 8.27 27.01
C ASN A 5 3.85 8.36 25.61
N ASN A 6 4.72 8.58 24.63
CA ASN A 6 4.41 8.54 23.21
C ASN A 6 3.97 7.12 22.84
N ASN A 7 2.68 6.84 23.04
CA ASN A 7 2.02 5.69 22.43
C ASN A 7 1.81 6.04 20.94
N ILE A 8 2.89 5.96 20.17
CA ILE A 8 2.82 5.92 18.72
C ILE A 8 2.11 4.60 18.43
N PRO A 9 0.89 4.61 17.86
CA PRO A 9 0.26 3.36 17.47
C PRO A 9 1.22 2.68 16.51
N GLU A 10 1.67 1.48 16.86
CA GLU A 10 2.47 0.62 15.99
C GLU A 10 1.74 0.55 14.67
N THR A 11 2.24 1.29 13.67
CA THR A 11 1.75 1.23 12.31
C THR A 11 1.82 -0.23 11.92
N GLU A 12 0.66 -0.89 11.86
CA GLU A 12 0.52 -2.31 11.55
C GLU A 12 1.48 -2.63 10.41
N LYS A 13 2.59 -3.34 10.72
CA LYS A 13 3.59 -3.70 9.71
C LYS A 13 2.83 -4.42 8.62
N ALA A 14 2.78 -3.82 7.44
CA ALA A 14 2.02 -4.32 6.31
C ALA A 14 2.29 -5.82 6.15
N SER A 15 1.25 -6.63 6.30
CA SER A 15 1.34 -8.08 6.21
C SER A 15 2.04 -8.46 4.91
N PHE A 16 3.26 -8.98 5.02
CA PHE A 16 4.13 -9.21 3.88
C PHE A 16 3.72 -10.50 3.18
N LEU A 17 3.70 -10.49 1.84
CA LEU A 17 3.58 -11.71 1.06
C LEU A 17 4.89 -12.48 1.23
N THR A 18 4.86 -13.69 1.78
CA THR A 18 6.04 -14.59 1.87
C THR A 18 5.76 -15.99 1.35
N ASP A 19 6.83 -16.71 1.05
CA ASP A 19 6.81 -18.15 0.87
C ASP A 19 6.89 -18.81 2.25
N GLU A 20 6.35 -20.01 2.44
CA GLU A 20 6.41 -20.69 3.75
C GLU A 20 7.84 -20.93 4.23
N SER A 21 8.77 -21.06 3.29
CA SER A 21 10.21 -21.22 3.54
C SER A 21 10.93 -19.94 3.97
N GLU A 22 10.24 -18.80 3.97
CA GLU A 22 10.79 -17.45 4.24
C GLU A 22 10.11 -16.79 5.45
N LYS A 23 9.45 -17.58 6.31
CA LYS A 23 8.81 -17.08 7.53
C LYS A 23 9.87 -16.78 8.59
N GLU A 24 9.93 -15.52 9.04
CA GLU A 24 10.69 -15.08 10.22
C GLU A 24 9.77 -15.06 11.45
N GLU A 25 10.30 -15.42 12.63
CA GLU A 25 9.54 -15.37 13.88
C GLU A 25 9.14 -13.94 14.25
N GLY A 26 7.86 -13.73 14.59
CA GLY A 26 7.32 -12.44 15.00
C GLY A 26 6.80 -11.54 13.87
N VAL A 27 6.77 -12.03 12.63
CA VAL A 27 6.21 -11.29 11.47
C VAL A 27 4.90 -11.93 11.02
N SER A 28 3.85 -11.11 10.86
CA SER A 28 2.55 -11.55 10.33
C SER A 28 2.61 -11.68 8.81
N TYR A 29 2.26 -12.86 8.30
CA TYR A 29 2.28 -13.19 6.88
C TYR A 29 0.89 -13.59 6.39
N VAL A 30 0.49 -13.08 5.22
CA VAL A 30 -0.69 -13.59 4.51
C VAL A 30 -0.24 -14.74 3.63
N VAL A 31 -0.75 -15.93 3.92
CA VAL A 31 -0.58 -17.11 3.06
C VAL A 31 -1.35 -16.86 1.76
N PRO A 32 -0.67 -16.82 0.59
CA PRO A 32 -1.36 -16.57 -0.67
C PRO A 32 -2.27 -17.75 -1.05
N ASN A 33 -3.50 -17.46 -1.49
CA ASN A 33 -4.39 -18.47 -2.09
C ASN A 33 -3.96 -18.94 -3.50
N TYR A 34 -2.93 -18.31 -4.07
CA TYR A 34 -2.36 -18.63 -5.37
C TYR A 34 -0.87 -18.95 -5.24
N ILE A 35 -0.45 -20.09 -5.80
CA ILE A 35 0.94 -20.53 -5.83
C ILE A 35 1.40 -20.50 -7.29
N GLU A 36 2.26 -19.54 -7.63
CA GLU A 36 2.94 -19.50 -8.92
C GLU A 36 4.00 -20.62 -8.99
N THR A 37 3.83 -21.60 -9.88
CA THR A 37 4.69 -22.79 -9.97
C THR A 37 5.68 -22.75 -11.14
N LYS A 38 5.50 -21.83 -12.09
CA LYS A 38 6.32 -21.74 -13.31
C LYS A 38 7.50 -20.79 -13.17
N LEU A 39 7.38 -19.74 -12.34
CA LEU A 39 8.48 -18.80 -12.11
C LEU A 39 9.59 -19.41 -11.24
N THR A 40 10.83 -19.09 -11.57
CA THR A 40 11.99 -19.43 -10.74
C THR A 40 11.95 -18.67 -9.41
N LYS A 41 12.67 -19.17 -8.39
CA LYS A 41 12.80 -18.50 -7.09
C LYS A 41 13.32 -17.06 -7.24
N ALA A 42 14.31 -16.85 -8.11
CA ALA A 42 14.88 -15.53 -8.37
C ALA A 42 13.85 -14.56 -8.96
N SER A 43 13.05 -15.00 -9.93
CA SER A 43 11.98 -14.16 -10.52
C SER A 43 10.90 -13.82 -9.50
N LYS A 44 10.47 -14.79 -8.66
CA LYS A 44 9.54 -14.54 -7.56
C LYS A 44 10.09 -13.48 -6.59
N GLN A 45 11.36 -13.61 -6.21
CA GLN A 45 11.99 -12.65 -5.31
C GLN A 45 12.09 -11.26 -5.92
N LYS A 46 12.38 -11.16 -7.22
CA LYS A 46 12.35 -9.89 -7.95
C LYS A 46 10.97 -9.23 -7.88
N CYS A 47 9.89 -9.98 -8.10
CA CYS A 47 8.52 -9.48 -7.98
C CYS A 47 8.20 -9.01 -6.56
N ARG A 48 8.59 -9.76 -5.52
CA ARG A 48 8.43 -9.33 -4.12
C ARG A 48 9.20 -8.03 -3.83
N GLY A 49 10.40 -7.89 -4.37
CA GLY A 49 11.21 -6.67 -4.27
C GLY A 49 10.50 -5.45 -4.87
N ILE A 50 9.91 -5.60 -6.06
CA ILE A 50 9.12 -4.53 -6.70
C ILE A 50 7.95 -4.10 -5.82
N VAL A 51 7.19 -5.06 -5.28
CA VAL A 51 6.06 -4.75 -4.38
C VAL A 51 6.53 -4.02 -3.11
N ARG A 52 7.67 -4.42 -2.54
CA ARG A 52 8.27 -3.71 -1.40
C ARG A 52 8.56 -2.25 -1.76
N THR A 53 9.26 -2.01 -2.86
CA THR A 53 9.56 -0.66 -3.32
C THR A 53 8.30 0.16 -3.58
N ILE A 54 7.25 -0.43 -4.18
CA ILE A 54 5.95 0.23 -4.37
C ILE A 54 5.33 0.65 -3.03
N ASN A 55 5.39 -0.21 -2.01
CA ASN A 55 4.88 0.11 -0.68
C ASN A 55 5.71 1.21 0.01
N ASP A 56 7.02 1.24 -0.22
CA ASP A 56 7.91 2.27 0.34
C ASP A 56 7.59 3.67 -0.20
N PHE A 57 6.95 3.79 -1.38
CA PHE A 57 6.42 5.06 -1.90
C PHE A 57 5.20 5.59 -1.12
N GLY A 58 4.62 4.81 -0.20
CA GLY A 58 3.51 5.26 0.64
C GLY A 58 2.17 5.40 -0.08
N ILE A 59 1.98 4.71 -1.21
CA ILE A 59 0.76 4.84 -2.02
C ILE A 59 -0.48 4.19 -1.36
N SER A 60 -1.63 4.81 -1.60
CA SER A 60 -2.95 4.36 -1.13
C SER A 60 -3.43 3.09 -1.83
N GLN A 61 -4.46 2.44 -1.27
CA GLN A 61 -5.09 1.26 -1.88
C GLN A 61 -5.69 1.55 -3.26
N ARG A 62 -6.22 2.76 -3.49
CA ARG A 62 -6.76 3.15 -4.80
C ARG A 62 -5.65 3.32 -5.83
N GLU A 63 -4.51 3.88 -5.45
CA GLU A 63 -3.33 3.98 -6.32
C GLU A 63 -2.74 2.59 -6.62
N LYS A 64 -2.73 1.67 -5.66
CA LYS A 64 -2.35 0.27 -5.90
C LYS A 64 -3.23 -0.39 -6.94
N LEU A 65 -4.56 -0.24 -6.86
CA LEU A 65 -5.47 -0.75 -7.89
C LEU A 65 -5.18 -0.15 -9.27
N PHE A 66 -4.88 1.15 -9.33
CA PHE A 66 -4.52 1.79 -10.59
C PHE A 66 -3.19 1.26 -11.17
N LEU A 67 -2.18 0.99 -10.33
CA LEU A 67 -0.94 0.34 -10.78
C LEU A 67 -1.18 -1.07 -11.33
N ILE A 68 -2.03 -1.87 -10.68
CA ILE A 68 -2.37 -3.21 -11.18
C ILE A 68 -3.08 -3.09 -12.53
N TYR A 69 -3.94 -2.07 -12.72
CA TYR A 69 -4.58 -1.82 -14.01
C TYR A 69 -3.56 -1.50 -15.09
N LEU A 70 -2.61 -0.59 -14.82
CA LEU A 70 -1.54 -0.26 -15.77
C LEU A 70 -0.70 -1.50 -16.13
N LEU A 71 -0.29 -2.30 -15.15
CA LEU A 71 0.42 -3.55 -15.39
C LEU A 71 -0.39 -4.54 -16.23
N SER A 72 -1.72 -4.54 -16.10
CA SER A 72 -2.57 -5.44 -16.88
C SER A 72 -2.61 -5.08 -18.37
N LEU A 73 -2.45 -3.79 -18.71
CA LEU A 73 -2.42 -3.30 -20.10
C LEU A 73 -1.16 -3.75 -20.85
N GLU A 74 -0.08 -4.06 -20.13
CA GLU A 74 1.18 -4.54 -20.69
C GLU A 74 1.15 -6.05 -21.03
N LEU A 75 0.05 -6.76 -20.70
CA LEU A 75 -0.06 -8.18 -20.99
C LEU A 75 -0.39 -8.43 -22.47
N GLU A 76 0.45 -9.21 -23.14
CA GLU A 76 0.22 -9.65 -24.53
C GLU A 76 -1.02 -10.55 -24.67
N HIS A 77 -1.36 -11.31 -23.62
CA HIS A 77 -2.52 -12.19 -23.62
C HIS A 77 -3.82 -11.40 -23.37
N ARG A 78 -4.48 -11.01 -24.47
CA ARG A 78 -5.67 -10.14 -24.49
C ARG A 78 -6.77 -10.55 -23.50
N ASP A 79 -7.13 -11.83 -23.44
CA ASP A 79 -8.23 -12.26 -22.57
C ASP A 79 -7.89 -12.10 -21.09
N SER A 80 -6.62 -12.28 -20.72
CA SER A 80 -6.17 -12.05 -19.34
C SER A 80 -6.18 -10.56 -19.02
N MET A 81 -5.67 -9.73 -19.94
CA MET A 81 -5.70 -8.26 -19.81
C MET A 81 -7.13 -7.75 -19.57
N LEU A 82 -8.09 -8.18 -20.39
CA LEU A 82 -9.49 -7.77 -20.28
C LEU A 82 -10.12 -8.24 -18.97
N LYS A 83 -9.90 -9.50 -18.58
CA LYS A 83 -10.44 -10.06 -17.33
C LYS A 83 -9.93 -9.30 -16.11
N ILE A 84 -8.61 -9.08 -16.03
CA ILE A 84 -7.97 -8.37 -14.92
C ILE A 84 -8.47 -6.93 -14.87
N SER A 85 -8.48 -6.21 -16.01
CA SER A 85 -8.98 -4.83 -16.09
C SER A 85 -10.42 -4.71 -15.57
N LYS A 86 -11.30 -5.64 -15.95
CA LYS A 86 -12.68 -5.67 -15.49
C LYS A 86 -12.78 -5.87 -13.98
N THR A 87 -12.08 -6.88 -13.45
CA THR A 87 -12.09 -7.18 -12.01
C THR A 87 -11.58 -6.00 -11.18
N ILE A 88 -10.57 -5.28 -11.65
CA ILE A 88 -10.07 -4.09 -10.96
C ILE A 88 -11.15 -2.99 -10.90
N GLY A 89 -11.88 -2.77 -11.99
CA GLY A 89 -13.00 -1.83 -12.00
C GLY A 89 -14.09 -2.18 -10.99
N GLU A 90 -14.41 -3.48 -10.85
CA GLU A 90 -15.34 -3.98 -9.83
C GLU A 90 -14.81 -3.76 -8.41
N CYS A 91 -13.54 -4.06 -8.15
CA CYS A 91 -12.92 -3.85 -6.83
C CYS A 91 -12.81 -2.36 -6.46
N GLN A 92 -12.57 -1.47 -7.42
CA GLN A 92 -12.43 -0.03 -7.15
C GLN A 92 -13.70 0.59 -6.57
N ALA A 93 -14.87 0.05 -6.92
CA ALA A 93 -16.15 0.48 -6.37
C ALA A 93 -16.29 0.15 -4.88
N SER A 94 -15.60 -0.89 -4.39
CA SER A 94 -15.68 -1.36 -3.00
C SER A 94 -14.66 -0.72 -2.06
N ILE A 95 -13.62 -0.06 -2.58
CA ILE A 95 -12.59 0.58 -1.75
C ILE A 95 -12.93 2.06 -1.57
N GLU A 96 -13.27 2.46 -0.35
CA GLU A 96 -13.51 3.86 -0.02
C GLU A 96 -12.25 4.72 -0.30
N ALA A 97 -12.47 5.94 -0.78
CA ALA A 97 -11.38 6.91 -0.88
C ALA A 97 -10.88 7.26 0.53
N PRO A 98 -9.57 7.48 0.73
CA PRO A 98 -9.07 7.98 2.01
C PRO A 98 -9.86 9.25 2.36
N LYS A 99 -10.53 9.26 3.52
CA LYS A 99 -11.12 10.48 4.05
C LYS A 99 -9.96 11.42 4.36
N VAL A 100 -9.75 12.43 3.52
CA VAL A 100 -8.80 13.50 3.79
C VAL A 100 -9.31 14.23 5.03
N ILE A 101 -8.72 13.95 6.19
CA ILE A 101 -8.90 14.77 7.38
C ILE A 101 -8.00 15.97 7.16
N VAL A 102 -8.56 17.03 6.56
CA VAL A 102 -7.93 18.34 6.60
C VAL A 102 -7.97 18.76 8.06
N SER A 103 -6.86 18.60 8.76
CA SER A 103 -6.67 19.32 10.02
C SER A 103 -6.65 20.78 9.63
N GLU A 104 -7.72 21.51 9.93
CA GLU A 104 -7.75 22.96 9.78
C GLU A 104 -6.61 23.50 10.63
N ASP A 105 -5.53 23.88 9.95
CA ASP A 105 -4.48 24.71 10.52
C ASP A 105 -5.17 25.99 10.99
N GLN A 106 -5.44 26.06 12.30
CA GLN A 106 -6.10 27.18 12.94
C GLN A 106 -5.36 28.47 12.53
N PRO A 107 -6.07 29.51 12.06
CA PRO A 107 -5.41 30.75 11.68
C PRO A 107 -4.77 31.37 12.92
N GLN A 108 -3.43 31.35 12.98
CA GLN A 108 -2.67 32.08 13.99
C GLN A 108 -3.05 33.55 13.90
N GLN A 109 -3.81 34.02 14.89
CA GLN A 109 -4.21 35.42 15.02
C GLN A 109 -2.96 36.30 15.01
N LYS A 110 -2.89 37.20 14.03
CA LYS A 110 -1.88 38.26 13.95
C LYS A 110 -1.86 39.03 15.27
N LYS A 111 -0.78 38.91 16.06
CA LYS A 111 -0.50 39.86 17.12
C LYS A 111 -0.10 41.19 16.46
N GLN A 112 -0.99 42.17 16.55
CA GLN A 112 -0.71 43.55 16.19
C GLN A 112 0.35 44.09 17.16
N ILE A 113 1.52 44.47 16.65
CA ILE A 113 2.52 45.18 17.44
C ILE A 113 2.19 46.67 17.29
N LEU A 114 1.68 47.28 18.35
CA LEU A 114 1.56 48.74 18.45
C LEU A 114 2.89 49.26 18.98
N LEU A 115 3.65 49.98 18.15
CA LEU A 115 4.78 50.78 18.60
C LEU A 115 4.23 51.95 19.42
N GLY A 116 4.65 52.01 20.68
CA GLY A 116 4.58 53.19 21.55
C GLY A 116 5.98 53.54 22.03
#